data_AF-A0A955VWU1-F1
#
_entry.id   AF-A0A955VWU1-F1
#
_cell.length_a   1.000
_cell.length_b   1.000
_cell.length_c   1.000
_cell.angle_alpha   90.00
_cell.angle_beta   90.00
_cell.angle_gamma   90.00
#
_symmetry.space_group_name_H-M   'P 1'
#
loop_
_entity.id
_entity.type
_entity.pdbx_description
1 polymer ?
#
loop_
_entity_poly.entity_id
_entity_poly.type
_entity_poly.pdbx_seq_one_letter_code
_entity_poly.pdbx_strand_id
1 'polypeptide(L)'
;MSFKQHLLGGALVVLPGLALGAPEGTRQLGLTQGLEGNSILQVFANQGETIRVCSSDNGVQEANVTVNGNAVRIDSAPGQANPVPDNRRGGEILISPPNDTVCGRDADCQGGLTCRSIQDGSAYNGGQPIGICARAVAVTNNAGYCNAAQPEGNRNWITQAATVTGHWKINFVGEPETLTQSGRSTRFFEVDVRLGNGSPAPAGRLNTQFWRINAHSFSYGTDTTFFAVATVGAGARVFVIDFEQLRGFRFGLLANTQGITNHARQSWCLFGNPVAGRRCAPEGDANNPVNTRRLRYNIYLAYPNPAPAAAPAPRISQIQFNDEAGTRSISPNGDAIQDSGVFSFESNTNATYEIIIDTDRNGRFDALRDKALRGDAVQGINEARWDGT
;
A
#
# COMPACT_ATOMS: atom_id res chain seq x y z
N MET A 1 13.55 12.94 14.61
CA MET A 1 12.08 12.86 14.69
C MET A 1 11.65 13.18 16.11
N SER A 2 11.09 14.37 16.31
CA SER A 2 10.58 14.81 17.61
C SER A 2 9.07 14.62 17.59
N PHE A 3 8.54 13.68 18.38
CA PHE A 3 7.11 13.56 18.61
C PHE A 3 6.73 14.60 19.66
N LYS A 4 6.30 15.78 19.22
CA LYS A 4 5.60 16.74 20.09
C LYS A 4 4.11 16.41 20.07
N GLN A 5 3.62 15.75 21.12
CA GLN A 5 2.19 15.70 21.40
C GLN A 5 1.76 17.07 21.93
N HIS A 6 1.20 17.90 21.05
CA HIS A 6 0.38 19.03 21.49
C HIS A 6 -1.06 18.54 21.65
N LEU A 7 -1.47 18.31 22.89
CA LEU A 7 -2.88 18.23 23.28
C LEU A 7 -3.49 19.63 23.12
N LEU A 8 -3.99 19.93 21.92
CA LEU A 8 -4.92 21.04 21.70
C LEU A 8 -6.33 20.47 21.75
N GLY A 9 -7.02 20.75 22.85
CA GLY A 9 -8.46 20.56 23.00
C GLY A 9 -9.21 21.59 22.15
N GLY A 10 -9.19 21.41 20.84
CA GLY A 10 -10.05 22.08 19.89
C GLY A 10 -10.90 21.03 19.20
N ALA A 11 -12.22 21.12 19.33
CA ALA A 11 -13.13 20.37 18.48
C ALA A 11 -12.92 20.86 17.04
N LEU A 12 -12.06 20.16 16.30
CA LEU A 12 -11.90 20.34 14.87
C LEU A 12 -13.19 19.82 14.24
N VAL A 13 -14.16 20.72 14.04
CA VAL A 13 -15.27 20.47 13.12
C VAL A 13 -14.64 20.43 11.74
N VAL A 14 -14.19 19.25 11.32
CA VAL A 14 -13.92 18.95 9.93
C VAL A 14 -15.29 19.00 9.26
N LEU A 15 -15.67 20.18 8.77
CA LEU A 15 -16.72 20.27 7.78
C LEU A 15 -16.30 19.29 6.68
N PRO A 16 -17.12 18.28 6.32
CA PRO A 16 -16.84 17.45 5.17
C PRO A 16 -16.79 18.40 3.98
N GLY A 17 -15.57 18.78 3.58
CA GLY A 17 -15.36 19.50 2.34
C GLY A 17 -16.11 18.72 1.28
N LEU A 18 -16.97 19.41 0.52
CA LEU A 18 -17.63 18.84 -0.64
C LEU A 18 -16.53 18.08 -1.41
N ALA A 19 -16.57 16.76 -1.35
CA ALA A 19 -15.56 15.92 -1.98
C ALA A 19 -15.78 16.08 -3.48
N LEU A 20 -15.16 17.12 -4.04
CA LEU A 20 -15.17 17.37 -5.47
C LEU A 20 -14.58 16.10 -6.09
N GLY A 21 -15.38 15.45 -6.93
CA GLY A 21 -14.92 14.27 -7.65
C GLY A 21 -13.72 14.64 -8.49
N ALA A 22 -12.60 13.97 -8.23
CA ALA A 22 -11.34 14.21 -8.89
C ALA A 22 -10.63 12.86 -9.09
N PRO A 23 -9.95 12.66 -10.22
CA PRO A 23 -9.06 11.53 -10.43
C PRO A 23 -8.02 11.47 -9.32
N GLU A 24 -7.72 10.27 -8.88
CA GLU A 24 -6.69 9.97 -7.90
C GLU A 24 -5.47 9.39 -8.62
N GLY A 25 -4.26 9.84 -8.24
CA GLY A 25 -3.02 9.34 -8.82
C GLY A 25 -1.85 10.27 -8.60
N THR A 26 -0.98 10.39 -9.60
CA THR A 26 0.28 11.12 -9.48
C THR A 26 0.10 12.61 -9.17
N ARG A 27 -1.03 13.24 -9.48
CA ARG A 27 -1.25 14.66 -9.09
C ARG A 27 -1.26 14.86 -7.57
N GLN A 28 -1.83 13.93 -6.81
CA GLN A 28 -1.82 13.94 -5.35
C GLN A 28 -0.45 13.57 -4.77
N LEU A 29 0.36 12.84 -5.55
CA LEU A 29 1.72 12.46 -5.18
C LEU A 29 2.75 13.55 -5.56
N GLY A 30 2.44 14.42 -6.53
CA GLY A 30 3.39 15.36 -7.11
C GLY A 30 3.96 14.90 -8.44
N LEU A 31 4.39 15.88 -9.26
CA LEU A 31 4.82 15.67 -10.65
C LEU A 31 6.03 14.74 -10.83
N THR A 32 6.78 14.46 -9.77
CA THR A 32 7.95 13.58 -9.82
C THR A 32 7.72 12.23 -9.15
N GLN A 33 6.49 11.93 -8.72
CA GLN A 33 6.18 10.72 -7.95
C GLN A 33 5.52 9.64 -8.81
N GLY A 34 6.34 8.71 -9.28
CA GLY A 34 5.89 7.52 -10.00
C GLY A 34 5.52 6.39 -9.06
N LEU A 35 4.53 5.58 -9.46
CA LEU A 35 4.37 4.24 -8.89
C LEU A 35 5.61 3.41 -9.25
N GLU A 36 6.08 2.51 -8.40
CA GLU A 36 7.17 1.59 -8.78
C GLU A 36 6.80 0.12 -8.65
N GLY A 37 7.30 -0.67 -9.60
CA GLY A 37 7.12 -2.12 -9.59
C GLY A 37 5.64 -2.53 -9.55
N ASN A 38 5.36 -3.61 -8.82
CA ASN A 38 4.07 -4.30 -8.82
C ASN A 38 3.10 -3.79 -7.74
N SER A 39 3.05 -2.48 -7.49
CA SER A 39 1.99 -1.93 -6.64
C SER A 39 0.64 -2.12 -7.34
N ILE A 40 -0.10 -3.16 -6.93
CA ILE A 40 -1.46 -3.40 -7.40
C ILE A 40 -2.36 -2.36 -6.73
N LEU A 41 -2.95 -1.49 -7.53
CA LEU A 41 -3.94 -0.54 -7.06
C LEU A 41 -5.30 -1.19 -6.98
N GLN A 42 -6.11 -0.74 -6.04
CA GLN A 42 -7.50 -1.14 -5.86
C GLN A 42 -8.38 0.09 -5.96
N VAL A 43 -9.42 0.01 -6.77
CA VAL A 43 -10.41 1.08 -6.94
C VAL A 43 -11.80 0.54 -6.61
N PHE A 44 -12.49 1.18 -5.68
CA PHE A 44 -13.88 0.82 -5.38
C PHE A 44 -14.83 1.41 -6.43
N ALA A 45 -15.61 0.56 -7.09
CA ALA A 45 -16.66 0.97 -8.01
C ALA A 45 -17.94 0.16 -7.77
N ASN A 46 -19.09 0.83 -7.88
CA ASN A 46 -20.40 0.20 -7.87
C ASN A 46 -20.76 -0.33 -9.25
N GLN A 47 -21.57 -1.37 -9.31
CA GLN A 47 -22.13 -1.86 -10.56
C GLN A 47 -22.81 -0.72 -11.35
N GLY A 48 -22.48 -0.59 -12.63
CA GLY A 48 -22.99 0.47 -13.50
C GLY A 48 -22.15 1.76 -13.48
N GLU A 49 -21.21 1.91 -12.56
CA GLU A 49 -20.17 2.94 -12.64
C GLU A 49 -19.09 2.55 -13.66
N THR A 50 -18.24 3.51 -14.00
CA THR A 50 -17.18 3.34 -14.99
C THR A 50 -15.84 3.73 -14.39
N ILE A 51 -14.89 2.81 -14.42
CA ILE A 51 -13.48 3.05 -14.05
C ILE A 51 -12.77 3.59 -15.28
N ARG A 52 -12.01 4.67 -15.10
CA ARG A 52 -11.14 5.25 -16.11
C ARG A 52 -9.72 5.24 -15.59
N VAL A 53 -8.78 4.76 -16.39
CA VAL A 53 -7.37 4.68 -16.01
C VAL A 53 -6.48 5.14 -17.17
N CYS A 54 -5.38 5.80 -16.83
CA CYS A 54 -4.35 6.16 -17.78
C CYS A 54 -2.96 6.10 -17.13
N SER A 55 -1.93 5.98 -17.97
CA SER A 55 -0.51 5.96 -17.63
C SER A 55 0.26 6.84 -18.63
N SER A 56 1.34 7.52 -18.23
CA SER A 56 2.25 8.21 -19.14
C SER A 56 3.25 7.26 -19.79
N ASP A 57 3.36 6.02 -19.32
CA ASP A 57 4.35 5.08 -19.83
C ASP A 57 3.69 4.12 -20.83
N ASN A 58 3.98 4.33 -22.11
CA ASN A 58 3.61 3.40 -23.18
C ASN A 58 4.63 2.25 -23.34
N GLY A 59 5.60 2.12 -22.44
CA GLY A 59 6.73 1.19 -22.49
C GLY A 59 7.95 1.74 -23.24
N VAL A 60 7.88 2.96 -23.77
CA VAL A 60 8.98 3.66 -24.43
C VAL A 60 9.34 4.88 -23.60
N GLN A 61 10.62 5.02 -23.28
CA GLN A 61 11.09 6.15 -22.49
C GLN A 61 10.91 7.48 -23.24
N GLU A 62 10.14 8.39 -22.65
CA GLU A 62 9.75 9.64 -23.29
C GLU A 62 10.83 10.72 -23.15
N ALA A 63 11.55 11.03 -24.23
CA ALA A 63 12.42 12.21 -24.29
C ALA A 63 11.61 13.53 -24.25
N ASN A 64 10.41 13.50 -24.86
CA ASN A 64 9.49 14.61 -24.97
C ASN A 64 8.07 14.11 -24.67
N VAL A 65 7.29 14.89 -23.92
CA VAL A 65 5.82 14.74 -23.87
C VAL A 65 5.18 15.79 -24.76
N THR A 66 4.09 15.43 -25.43
CA THR A 66 3.29 16.41 -26.15
C THR A 66 2.20 16.97 -25.23
N VAL A 67 2.21 18.29 -25.05
CA VAL A 67 1.26 19.05 -24.23
C VAL A 67 0.52 20.02 -25.13
N ASN A 68 -0.79 19.79 -25.32
CA ASN A 68 -1.63 20.65 -26.18
C ASN A 68 -1.05 20.84 -27.60
N GLY A 69 -0.47 19.78 -28.17
CA GLY A 69 0.19 19.83 -29.48
C GLY A 69 1.63 20.34 -29.47
N ASN A 70 2.15 20.84 -28.34
CA ASN A 70 3.52 21.29 -28.22
C ASN A 70 4.40 20.23 -27.56
N ALA A 71 5.51 19.87 -28.19
CA ALA A 71 6.50 19.01 -27.58
C ALA A 71 7.20 19.75 -26.42
N VAL A 72 7.02 19.25 -25.20
CA VAL A 72 7.77 19.66 -24.01
C VAL A 72 8.85 18.62 -23.77
N ARG A 73 10.10 19.06 -23.88
CA ARG A 73 11.26 18.22 -23.59
C ARG A 73 11.33 17.95 -22.09
N ILE A 74 11.16 16.68 -21.71
CA ILE A 74 11.31 16.29 -20.31
C ILE A 74 12.77 15.96 -20.01
N ASP A 75 13.46 15.33 -20.97
CA ASP A 75 14.88 15.03 -20.84
C ASP A 75 15.63 15.28 -22.15
N SER A 76 16.88 15.72 -22.02
CA SER A 76 17.81 15.86 -23.13
C SER A 76 18.50 14.58 -23.56
N ALA A 77 18.51 13.56 -22.69
CA ALA A 77 19.07 12.24 -22.92
C ALA A 77 18.17 11.16 -22.29
N PRO A 78 17.14 10.67 -23.01
CA PRO A 78 16.36 9.52 -22.54
C PRO A 78 17.31 8.32 -22.31
N GLY A 79 17.05 7.53 -21.27
CA GLY A 79 17.68 6.23 -21.10
C GLY A 79 17.25 5.22 -22.18
N GLN A 80 17.55 3.94 -21.94
CA GLN A 80 17.11 2.85 -22.83
C GLN A 80 15.65 2.49 -22.57
N ALA A 81 14.92 2.11 -23.62
CA ALA A 81 13.57 1.59 -23.48
C ALA A 81 13.54 0.41 -22.49
N ASN A 82 12.44 0.31 -21.75
CA ASN A 82 12.26 -0.78 -20.81
C ASN A 82 12.28 -2.13 -21.56
N PRO A 83 13.03 -3.13 -21.07
CA PRO A 83 12.95 -4.47 -21.64
C PRO A 83 11.53 -5.03 -21.39
N VAL A 84 10.73 -5.05 -22.44
CA VAL A 84 9.39 -5.62 -22.45
C VAL A 84 9.47 -6.97 -23.18
N PRO A 85 8.94 -8.07 -22.60
CA PRO A 85 8.91 -9.37 -23.27
C PRO A 85 8.33 -9.28 -24.69
N ASP A 86 8.92 -10.02 -25.65
CA ASP A 86 8.57 -9.93 -27.09
C ASP A 86 7.08 -10.17 -27.40
N ASN A 87 6.36 -10.86 -26.52
CA ASN A 87 4.92 -11.11 -26.65
C ASN A 87 4.04 -9.97 -26.11
N ARG A 88 4.62 -8.86 -25.67
CA ARG A 88 3.92 -7.70 -25.09
C ARG A 88 4.09 -6.45 -25.96
N ARG A 89 3.08 -5.57 -25.94
CA ARG A 89 3.01 -4.37 -26.78
C ARG A 89 3.49 -3.10 -26.07
N GLY A 90 4.55 -3.19 -25.26
CA GLY A 90 5.00 -2.09 -24.39
C GLY A 90 4.33 -2.12 -23.01
N GLY A 91 4.08 -0.94 -22.45
CA GLY A 91 3.35 -0.76 -21.18
C GLY A 91 1.90 -1.22 -21.31
N GLU A 92 1.41 -2.00 -20.35
CA GLU A 92 0.03 -2.49 -20.34
C GLU A 92 -0.60 -2.31 -18.96
N ILE A 93 -1.90 -2.07 -18.97
CA ILE A 93 -2.71 -2.00 -17.76
C ILE A 93 -3.59 -3.24 -17.71
N LEU A 94 -3.45 -4.01 -16.64
CA LEU A 94 -4.37 -5.09 -16.31
C LEU A 94 -5.47 -4.55 -15.42
N ILE A 95 -6.72 -4.79 -15.82
CA ILE A 95 -7.90 -4.47 -15.02
C ILE A 95 -8.61 -5.77 -14.67
N SER A 96 -8.68 -6.09 -13.39
CA SER A 96 -9.27 -7.34 -12.89
C SER A 96 -10.52 -7.05 -12.04
N PRO A 97 -11.55 -7.90 -12.12
CA PRO A 97 -12.76 -7.75 -11.30
C PRO A 97 -12.46 -7.95 -9.80
N PRO A 98 -13.38 -7.55 -8.91
CA PRO A 98 -13.22 -7.69 -7.46
C PRO A 98 -13.02 -9.12 -6.97
N ASN A 99 -13.68 -10.08 -7.61
CA ASN A 99 -13.49 -11.49 -7.32
C ASN A 99 -12.34 -12.02 -8.18
N ASP A 100 -11.20 -12.27 -7.55
CA ASP A 100 -10.07 -12.90 -8.24
C ASP A 100 -10.49 -14.26 -8.78
N THR A 101 -10.37 -14.42 -10.09
CA THR A 101 -10.46 -15.74 -10.72
C THR A 101 -9.03 -16.17 -11.04
N VAL A 102 -8.52 -17.12 -10.25
CA VAL A 102 -7.24 -17.77 -10.54
C VAL A 102 -7.41 -18.62 -11.80
N CYS A 103 -6.43 -18.57 -12.69
CA CYS A 103 -6.47 -19.27 -13.97
C CYS A 103 -5.14 -19.95 -14.26
N GLY A 104 -5.20 -21.06 -14.99
CA GLY A 104 -4.04 -21.72 -15.59
C GLY A 104 -3.88 -21.40 -17.08
N ARG A 105 -4.93 -20.90 -17.73
CA ARG A 105 -4.97 -20.54 -19.16
C ARG A 105 -6.15 -19.61 -19.47
N ASP A 106 -6.13 -19.00 -20.66
CA ASP A 106 -7.19 -18.06 -21.10
C ASP A 106 -8.60 -18.67 -21.09
N ALA A 107 -8.73 -19.97 -21.38
CA ALA A 107 -10.02 -20.66 -21.39
C ALA A 107 -10.71 -20.73 -20.02
N ASP A 108 -9.97 -20.50 -18.93
CA ASP A 108 -10.52 -20.47 -17.58
C ASP A 108 -11.15 -19.09 -17.26
N CYS A 109 -10.94 -18.10 -18.14
CA CYS A 109 -11.41 -16.73 -17.98
C CYS A 109 -12.69 -16.46 -18.75
N GLN A 110 -13.61 -15.74 -18.13
CA GLN A 110 -14.91 -15.37 -18.71
C GLN A 110 -14.95 -13.90 -19.13
N GLY A 111 -15.94 -13.51 -19.93
CA GLY A 111 -16.23 -12.10 -20.22
C GLY A 111 -15.14 -11.37 -21.01
N GLY A 112 -14.38 -12.08 -21.85
CA GLY A 112 -13.29 -11.49 -22.64
C GLY A 112 -12.03 -11.18 -21.84
N LEU A 113 -11.91 -11.69 -20.61
CA LEU A 113 -10.69 -11.65 -19.82
C LEU A 113 -9.67 -12.69 -20.33
N THR A 114 -8.40 -12.44 -20.05
CA THR A 114 -7.28 -13.34 -20.40
C THR A 114 -6.48 -13.67 -19.15
N CYS A 115 -5.82 -14.82 -19.14
CA CYS A 115 -5.05 -15.28 -18.01
C CYS A 115 -3.65 -14.66 -18.01
N ARG A 116 -3.39 -13.82 -17.01
CA ARG A 116 -2.17 -13.02 -16.90
C ARG A 116 -1.43 -13.30 -15.61
N SER A 117 -0.12 -13.32 -15.68
CA SER A 117 0.75 -13.30 -14.50
C SER A 117 0.57 -11.97 -13.77
N ILE A 118 0.33 -12.02 -12.46
CA ILE A 118 0.26 -10.79 -11.64
C ILE A 118 1.61 -10.10 -11.47
N GLN A 119 2.70 -10.85 -11.67
CA GLN A 119 4.05 -10.36 -11.41
C GLN A 119 4.58 -9.50 -12.56
N ASP A 120 4.23 -9.84 -13.80
CA ASP A 120 4.82 -9.23 -14.98
C ASP A 120 3.83 -9.02 -16.13
N GLY A 121 2.56 -9.41 -15.95
CA GLY A 121 1.51 -9.28 -16.97
C GLY A 121 1.65 -10.16 -18.20
N SER A 122 2.66 -11.03 -18.24
CA SER A 122 2.84 -11.98 -19.33
C SER A 122 1.65 -12.96 -19.42
N ALA A 123 1.46 -13.57 -20.58
CA ALA A 123 0.54 -14.71 -20.72
C ALA A 123 0.98 -15.80 -19.74
N TYR A 124 0.07 -16.23 -18.87
CA TYR A 124 0.41 -17.22 -17.86
C TYR A 124 0.73 -18.57 -18.52
N ASN A 125 1.90 -19.12 -18.21
CA ASN A 125 2.40 -20.36 -18.82
C ASN A 125 2.64 -21.48 -17.78
N GLY A 126 2.14 -21.33 -16.55
CA GLY A 126 2.36 -22.30 -15.47
C GLY A 126 3.71 -22.17 -14.73
N GLY A 127 4.63 -21.33 -15.21
CA GLY A 127 5.93 -21.08 -14.56
C GLY A 127 5.89 -20.09 -13.39
N GLN A 128 4.77 -19.39 -13.21
CA GLN A 128 4.53 -18.43 -12.12
C GLN A 128 3.58 -19.04 -11.08
N PRO A 129 3.65 -18.63 -9.80
CA PRO A 129 2.86 -19.27 -8.75
C PRO A 129 1.35 -19.07 -8.93
N ILE A 130 0.88 -17.95 -9.52
CA ILE A 130 -0.56 -17.64 -9.67
C ILE A 130 -0.83 -16.80 -10.94
N GLY A 131 -1.71 -17.30 -11.82
CA GLY A 131 -2.32 -16.53 -12.91
C GLY A 131 -3.68 -15.97 -12.50
N ILE A 132 -4.05 -14.78 -12.98
CA ILE A 132 -5.37 -14.17 -12.75
C ILE A 132 -6.06 -13.78 -14.06
N CYS A 133 -7.38 -13.87 -14.07
CA CYS A 133 -8.19 -13.36 -15.18
C CYS A 133 -8.28 -11.84 -15.14
N ALA A 134 -7.72 -11.19 -16.16
CA ALA A 134 -7.70 -9.74 -16.29
C ALA A 134 -7.96 -9.29 -17.73
N ARG A 135 -8.49 -8.09 -17.89
CA ARG A 135 -8.50 -7.38 -19.16
C ARG A 135 -7.15 -6.70 -19.31
N ALA A 136 -6.36 -7.16 -20.27
CA ALA A 136 -5.10 -6.51 -20.64
C ALA A 136 -5.37 -5.43 -21.69
N VAL A 137 -4.90 -4.20 -21.45
CA VAL A 137 -5.02 -3.08 -22.39
C VAL A 137 -3.67 -2.43 -22.58
N ALA A 138 -3.25 -2.27 -23.83
CA ALA A 138 -2.01 -1.58 -24.16
C ALA A 138 -2.13 -0.07 -23.92
N VAL A 139 -1.08 0.53 -23.37
CA VAL A 139 -0.93 1.98 -23.27
C VAL A 139 -0.27 2.46 -24.54
N THR A 140 -0.93 3.37 -25.25
CA THR A 140 -0.47 3.95 -26.52
C THR A 140 -0.77 5.44 -26.52
N ASN A 141 -0.08 6.22 -27.34
CA ASN A 141 -0.32 7.67 -27.42
C ASN A 141 -1.77 8.06 -27.74
N ASN A 142 -2.59 7.14 -28.26
CA ASN A 142 -4.01 7.37 -28.58
C ASN A 142 -4.98 6.76 -27.56
N ALA A 143 -4.53 5.82 -26.71
CA ALA A 143 -5.39 5.09 -25.78
C ALA A 143 -4.61 4.67 -24.53
N GLY A 144 -5.14 5.00 -23.35
CA GLY A 144 -4.48 4.75 -22.06
C GLY A 144 -3.44 5.78 -21.67
N TYR A 145 -3.09 6.72 -22.54
CA TYR A 145 -2.03 7.68 -22.29
C TYR A 145 -2.50 8.94 -21.55
N CYS A 146 -1.74 9.37 -20.55
CA CYS A 146 -1.90 10.69 -19.94
C CYS A 146 -0.59 11.28 -19.44
N ASN A 147 -0.47 12.60 -19.52
CA ASN A 147 0.62 13.33 -18.86
C ASN A 147 0.07 14.45 -17.98
N ALA A 148 0.88 14.91 -17.03
CA ALA A 148 0.44 15.86 -16.03
C ALA A 148 0.02 17.23 -16.59
N ALA A 149 0.56 17.61 -17.74
CA ALA A 149 0.33 18.90 -18.37
C ALA A 149 -0.97 18.93 -19.21
N GLN A 150 -1.55 17.76 -19.52
CA GLN A 150 -2.88 17.69 -20.13
C GLN A 150 -3.99 18.00 -19.10
N PRO A 151 -5.01 18.80 -19.47
CA PRO A 151 -6.23 18.93 -18.68
C PRO A 151 -6.89 17.56 -18.46
N GLU A 152 -7.55 17.37 -17.32
CA GLU A 152 -8.12 16.07 -16.92
C GLU A 152 -9.06 15.43 -17.97
N GLY A 153 -9.91 16.25 -18.59
CA GLY A 153 -10.87 15.79 -19.60
C GLY A 153 -10.23 15.36 -20.91
N ASN A 154 -8.97 15.73 -21.16
CA ASN A 154 -8.30 15.56 -22.46
C ASN A 154 -7.34 14.36 -22.48
N ARG A 155 -7.36 13.52 -21.45
CA ARG A 155 -6.51 12.33 -21.38
C ARG A 155 -7.09 11.23 -22.26
N ASN A 156 -6.21 10.38 -22.77
CA ASN A 156 -6.62 9.19 -23.50
C ASN A 156 -6.92 8.09 -22.48
N TRP A 157 -8.13 8.12 -21.91
CA TRP A 157 -8.53 7.16 -20.88
C TRP A 157 -8.77 5.75 -21.45
N ILE A 158 -8.29 4.73 -20.74
CA ILE A 158 -8.85 3.38 -20.83
C ILE A 158 -10.07 3.33 -19.92
N THR A 159 -11.16 2.80 -20.46
CA THR A 159 -12.45 2.77 -19.78
C THR A 159 -12.90 1.34 -19.54
N GLN A 160 -13.33 1.04 -18.32
CA GLN A 160 -13.88 -0.23 -17.89
C GLN A 160 -15.21 -0.01 -17.16
N ALA A 161 -16.30 -0.57 -17.68
CA ALA A 161 -17.56 -0.61 -16.95
C ALA A 161 -17.44 -1.57 -15.76
N ALA A 162 -17.85 -1.13 -14.58
CA ALA A 162 -17.94 -1.98 -13.40
C ALA A 162 -19.19 -2.86 -13.54
N THR A 163 -18.98 -4.12 -13.93
CA THR A 163 -20.06 -5.11 -14.06
C THR A 163 -20.53 -5.66 -12.72
N VAL A 164 -19.73 -5.49 -11.67
CA VAL A 164 -19.99 -5.90 -10.29
C VAL A 164 -19.46 -4.83 -9.33
N THR A 165 -20.15 -4.66 -8.20
CA THR A 165 -19.70 -3.78 -7.11
C THR A 165 -18.52 -4.39 -6.37
N GLY A 166 -17.48 -3.61 -6.12
CA GLY A 166 -16.35 -4.01 -5.27
C GLY A 166 -15.04 -3.31 -5.59
N HIS A 167 -13.94 -3.84 -5.06
CA HIS A 167 -12.58 -3.34 -5.29
C HIS A 167 -11.97 -3.97 -6.54
N TRP A 168 -12.03 -3.25 -7.66
CA TRP A 168 -11.37 -3.63 -8.90
C TRP A 168 -9.87 -3.42 -8.79
N LYS A 169 -9.09 -4.33 -9.39
CA LYS A 169 -7.63 -4.28 -9.33
C LYS A 169 -7.06 -3.71 -10.61
N ILE A 170 -6.13 -2.76 -10.47
CA ILE A 170 -5.39 -2.13 -11.55
C ILE A 170 -3.92 -2.45 -11.34
N ASN A 171 -3.30 -3.10 -12.31
CA ASN A 171 -1.89 -3.43 -12.29
C ASN A 171 -1.22 -2.89 -13.56
N PHE A 172 -0.22 -2.03 -13.37
CA PHE A 172 0.54 -1.40 -14.45
C PHE A 172 1.78 -2.23 -14.73
N VAL A 173 1.60 -3.24 -15.59
CA VAL A 173 2.59 -4.28 -15.85
C VAL A 173 3.50 -3.89 -17.00
N GLY A 174 4.78 -4.26 -16.94
CA GLY A 174 5.76 -3.91 -18.00
C GLY A 174 6.10 -2.44 -18.07
N GLU A 175 5.80 -1.70 -17.01
CA GLU A 175 6.28 -0.35 -16.76
C GLU A 175 7.36 -0.40 -15.65
N PRO A 176 8.53 -1.07 -15.85
CA PRO A 176 9.62 -0.87 -14.92
C PRO A 176 10.08 0.60 -14.98
N GLU A 177 10.68 1.08 -13.91
CA GLU A 177 11.13 2.46 -13.77
C GLU A 177 11.87 2.98 -15.03
N THR A 178 11.29 3.96 -15.73
CA THR A 178 11.99 4.68 -16.81
C THR A 178 12.89 5.74 -16.20
N LEU A 179 14.12 5.37 -15.83
CA LEU A 179 15.14 6.32 -15.38
C LEU A 179 15.65 7.16 -16.53
N THR A 180 15.28 8.43 -16.54
CA THR A 180 15.91 9.41 -17.43
C THR A 180 17.33 9.75 -16.93
N GLN A 181 18.27 10.11 -17.80
CA GLN A 181 19.65 10.42 -17.37
C GLN A 181 19.71 11.66 -16.46
N SER A 182 18.70 12.55 -16.52
CA SER A 182 18.54 13.66 -15.58
C SER A 182 18.10 13.24 -14.18
N GLY A 183 17.77 11.96 -13.99
CA GLY A 183 17.30 11.41 -12.73
C GLY A 183 15.87 11.79 -12.39
N ARG A 184 15.07 12.32 -13.32
CA ARG A 184 13.66 12.67 -13.10
C ARG A 184 12.75 11.47 -13.38
N SER A 185 11.81 11.21 -12.48
CA SER A 185 10.67 10.31 -12.76
C SER A 185 9.74 10.96 -13.77
N THR A 186 9.36 10.21 -14.79
CA THR A 186 8.36 10.61 -15.79
C THR A 186 7.08 9.81 -15.70
N ARG A 187 7.00 8.88 -14.74
CA ARG A 187 5.84 8.00 -14.61
C ARG A 187 4.72 8.72 -13.90
N PHE A 188 3.62 8.84 -14.62
CA PHE A 188 2.40 9.50 -14.21
C PHE A 188 1.25 8.54 -14.46
N PHE A 189 0.38 8.35 -13.49
CA PHE A 189 -0.83 7.57 -13.68
C PHE A 189 -1.98 8.28 -12.98
N GLU A 190 -3.19 8.08 -13.51
CA GLU A 190 -4.40 8.52 -12.85
C GLU A 190 -5.51 7.50 -13.01
N VAL A 191 -6.33 7.42 -11.98
CA VAL A 191 -7.52 6.58 -11.89
C VAL A 191 -8.69 7.47 -11.52
N ASP A 192 -9.80 7.31 -12.20
CA ASP A 192 -11.03 8.04 -11.95
C ASP A 192 -12.22 7.08 -12.01
N VAL A 193 -13.27 7.41 -11.27
CA VAL A 193 -14.53 6.67 -11.28
C VAL A 193 -15.64 7.62 -11.70
N ARG A 194 -16.37 7.26 -12.75
CA ARG A 194 -17.57 7.96 -13.20
C ARG A 194 -18.82 7.24 -12.72
N LEU A 195 -19.74 7.99 -12.14
CA LEU A 195 -21.08 7.52 -11.78
C LEU A 195 -21.84 7.11 -13.05
N GLY A 196 -22.96 6.39 -12.91
CA GLY A 196 -23.76 5.92 -14.05
C GLY A 196 -24.31 7.04 -14.96
N ASN A 197 -24.35 8.28 -14.47
CA ASN A 197 -24.71 9.49 -15.24
C ASN A 197 -23.50 10.18 -15.90
N GLY A 198 -22.29 9.63 -15.79
CA GLY A 198 -21.05 10.18 -16.33
C GLY A 198 -20.37 11.27 -15.48
N SER A 199 -20.94 11.71 -14.35
CA SER A 199 -20.26 12.65 -13.45
C SER A 199 -19.14 11.98 -12.65
N PRO A 200 -18.08 12.69 -12.24
CA PRO A 200 -17.04 12.11 -11.39
C PRO A 200 -17.59 11.72 -10.02
N ALA A 201 -17.20 10.54 -9.56
CA ALA A 201 -17.46 10.08 -8.21
C ALA A 201 -16.56 10.82 -7.22
N PRO A 202 -16.93 10.93 -5.94
CA PRO A 202 -16.07 11.59 -4.96
C PRO A 202 -14.80 10.75 -4.75
N ALA A 203 -13.66 11.43 -4.59
CA ALA A 203 -12.35 10.83 -4.34
C ALA A 203 -12.33 9.99 -3.03
N GLY A 204 -11.26 9.21 -2.82
CA GLY A 204 -11.13 8.30 -1.68
C GLY A 204 -11.47 6.86 -2.02
N ARG A 205 -11.53 6.51 -3.30
CA ARG A 205 -11.85 5.17 -3.80
C ARG A 205 -10.61 4.38 -4.20
N LEU A 206 -9.53 5.09 -4.55
CA LEU A 206 -8.24 4.49 -4.89
C LEU A 206 -7.42 4.21 -3.63
N ASN A 207 -6.95 2.97 -3.51
CA ASN A 207 -6.06 2.56 -2.45
C ASN A 207 -5.09 1.46 -2.90
N THR A 208 -4.06 1.23 -2.10
CA THR A 208 -3.29 0.00 -2.14
C THR A 208 -2.79 -0.31 -0.74
N GLN A 209 -2.44 -1.56 -0.48
CA GLN A 209 -1.83 -1.92 0.80
C GLN A 209 -0.37 -1.48 0.89
N PHE A 210 0.25 -1.20 -0.25
CA PHE A 210 1.66 -0.83 -0.33
C PHE A 210 1.92 0.13 -1.48
N TRP A 211 2.33 1.34 -1.14
CA TRP A 211 2.80 2.32 -2.12
C TRP A 211 4.31 2.20 -2.24
N ARG A 212 4.81 1.89 -3.45
CA ARG A 212 6.18 2.22 -3.81
C ARG A 212 6.17 3.52 -4.61
N ILE A 213 6.87 4.50 -4.07
CA ILE A 213 6.89 5.86 -4.57
C ILE A 213 8.33 6.20 -4.87
N ASN A 214 8.56 6.85 -6.00
CA ASN A 214 9.88 7.37 -6.32
C ASN A 214 9.83 8.89 -6.43
N ALA A 215 10.60 9.61 -5.62
CA ALA A 215 10.65 11.07 -5.65
C ALA A 215 11.70 11.61 -6.64
N HIS A 216 12.73 10.80 -6.94
CA HIS A 216 13.77 11.05 -7.93
C HIS A 216 14.43 12.45 -7.89
N SER A 217 14.50 13.05 -6.71
CA SER A 217 15.19 14.32 -6.53
C SER A 217 15.61 14.52 -5.09
N PHE A 218 16.88 14.86 -4.89
CA PHE A 218 17.38 15.35 -3.60
C PHE A 218 17.24 16.87 -3.47
N SER A 219 17.02 17.57 -4.59
CA SER A 219 16.97 19.03 -4.66
C SER A 219 15.56 19.58 -4.48
N TYR A 220 14.54 18.85 -4.93
CA TYR A 220 13.13 19.27 -4.90
C TYR A 220 12.28 18.19 -4.27
N GLY A 221 11.40 18.57 -3.32
CA GLY A 221 10.46 17.65 -2.69
C GLY A 221 9.06 17.90 -3.16
N THR A 222 8.19 16.90 -3.01
CA THR A 222 6.74 17.12 -3.08
C THR A 222 6.13 16.84 -1.73
N ASP A 223 5.23 17.73 -1.32
CA ASP A 223 4.35 17.49 -0.19
C ASP A 223 3.27 16.51 -0.63
N THR A 224 3.02 15.48 0.17
CA THR A 224 1.99 14.48 -0.14
C THR A 224 1.39 13.93 1.14
N THR A 225 0.10 13.65 1.09
CA THR A 225 -0.66 13.15 2.23
C THR A 225 -1.30 11.83 1.87
N PHE A 226 -1.06 10.82 2.72
CA PHE A 226 -1.70 9.52 2.62
C PHE A 226 -2.67 9.30 3.78
N PHE A 227 -3.66 8.46 3.55
CA PHE A 227 -4.64 8.09 4.56
C PHE A 227 -4.61 6.57 4.75
N ALA A 228 -4.21 6.10 5.92
CA ALA A 228 -4.29 4.68 6.25
C ALA A 228 -5.53 4.41 7.09
N VAL A 229 -6.32 3.42 6.67
CA VAL A 229 -7.49 2.99 7.43
C VAL A 229 -7.11 1.84 8.33
N ALA A 230 -7.22 2.05 9.64
CA ALA A 230 -7.10 0.97 10.61
C ALA A 230 -8.38 0.84 11.42
N THR A 231 -8.74 -0.41 11.70
CA THR A 231 -9.73 -0.74 12.70
C THR A 231 -9.16 -0.46 14.09
N VAL A 232 -9.83 0.37 14.89
CA VAL A 232 -9.42 0.65 16.28
C VAL A 232 -10.66 0.70 17.17
N GLY A 233 -10.72 -0.16 18.17
CA GLY A 233 -11.85 -0.21 19.08
C GLY A 233 -13.15 -0.58 18.34
N ALA A 234 -14.25 0.07 18.71
CA ALA A 234 -15.58 -0.12 18.09
C ALA A 234 -15.75 0.61 16.74
N GLY A 235 -14.67 0.95 16.04
CA GLY A 235 -14.72 1.86 14.89
C GLY A 235 -13.54 1.73 13.94
N ALA A 236 -13.54 2.60 12.93
CA ALA A 236 -12.39 2.83 12.07
C ALA A 236 -11.73 4.15 12.45
N ARG A 237 -10.40 4.19 12.42
CA ARG A 237 -9.60 5.41 12.50
C ARG A 237 -8.90 5.59 11.17
N VAL A 238 -8.91 6.83 10.70
CA VAL A 238 -8.11 7.26 9.55
C VAL A 238 -6.86 7.92 10.11
N PHE A 239 -5.71 7.31 9.83
CA PHE A 239 -4.41 7.87 10.15
C PHE A 239 -3.98 8.72 8.97
N VAL A 240 -3.67 9.99 9.24
CA VAL A 240 -3.11 10.90 8.25
C VAL A 240 -1.60 10.78 8.31
N ILE A 241 -0.99 10.44 7.18
CA ILE A 241 0.46 10.34 7.01
C ILE A 241 0.86 11.47 6.09
N ASP A 242 1.34 12.54 6.69
CA ASP A 242 1.72 13.74 5.96
C ASP A 242 3.24 13.77 5.75
N PHE A 243 3.65 13.92 4.50
CA PHE A 243 5.05 14.07 4.13
C PHE A 243 5.25 15.47 3.58
N GLU A 244 5.97 16.29 4.32
CA GLU A 244 6.50 17.55 3.81
C GLU A 244 7.80 17.27 3.07
N GLN A 245 7.91 17.80 1.85
CA GLN A 245 9.12 17.77 1.05
C GLN A 245 9.70 16.36 0.88
N LEU A 246 8.89 15.38 0.47
CA LEU A 246 9.38 14.03 0.19
C LEU A 246 10.43 14.11 -0.94
N ARG A 247 11.70 13.91 -0.56
CA ARG A 247 12.90 14.04 -1.39
C ARG A 247 13.75 12.81 -1.27
N GLY A 248 14.32 12.36 -2.37
CA GLY A 248 15.26 11.24 -2.39
C GLY A 248 15.07 10.39 -3.63
N PHE A 249 15.31 9.10 -3.47
CA PHE A 249 15.15 8.12 -4.55
C PHE A 249 13.81 7.39 -4.36
N ARG A 250 13.81 6.23 -3.69
CA ARG A 250 12.63 5.37 -3.56
C ARG A 250 12.16 5.23 -2.12
N PHE A 251 10.84 5.21 -1.95
CA PHE A 251 10.13 5.08 -0.69
C PHE A 251 9.13 3.93 -0.78
N GLY A 252 9.07 3.12 0.26
CA GLY A 252 7.96 2.19 0.48
C GLY A 252 7.12 2.71 1.63
N LEU A 253 5.82 2.90 1.39
CA LEU A 253 4.85 3.19 2.42
C LEU A 253 3.95 1.97 2.61
N LEU A 254 4.02 1.40 3.82
CA LEU A 254 3.21 0.28 4.26
C LEU A 254 2.46 0.65 5.54
N ALA A 255 1.34 -0.01 5.76
CA ALA A 255 0.54 0.14 6.97
C ALA A 255 0.13 -1.24 7.49
N ASN A 256 0.48 -1.49 8.75
CA ASN A 256 0.16 -2.74 9.44
C ASN A 256 0.02 -2.48 10.95
N THR A 257 -0.24 -3.54 11.70
CA THR A 257 -0.50 -3.46 13.14
C THR A 257 0.75 -3.40 14.03
N GLN A 258 1.93 -3.75 13.51
CA GLN A 258 3.13 -3.99 14.32
C GLN A 258 4.32 -3.06 13.95
N GLY A 259 4.20 -2.30 12.88
CA GLY A 259 5.29 -1.54 12.26
C GLY A 259 6.31 -2.43 11.56
N ILE A 260 7.57 -2.04 11.64
CA ILE A 260 8.72 -2.77 11.10
C ILE A 260 9.24 -3.75 12.15
N THR A 261 9.54 -4.99 11.76
CA THR A 261 10.02 -6.04 12.69
C THR A 261 11.27 -5.55 13.42
N ASN A 262 11.29 -5.64 14.77
CA ASN A 262 12.35 -5.12 15.66
C ASN A 262 12.56 -3.59 15.61
N HIS A 263 11.74 -2.86 14.84
CA HIS A 263 11.87 -1.43 14.56
C HIS A 263 10.49 -0.74 14.50
N ALA A 264 9.55 -1.14 15.36
CA ALA A 264 8.12 -0.79 15.27
C ALA A 264 7.81 0.72 15.16
N ARG A 265 8.72 1.59 15.64
CA ARG A 265 8.56 3.06 15.65
C ARG A 265 9.60 3.79 14.79
N GLN A 266 10.24 3.09 13.86
CA GLN A 266 11.32 3.62 13.03
C GLN A 266 11.03 3.36 11.55
N SER A 267 11.55 4.22 10.69
CA SER A 267 11.67 3.93 9.25
C SER A 267 12.86 2.99 9.01
N TRP A 268 12.82 2.23 7.93
CA TRP A 268 13.90 1.33 7.53
C TRP A 268 14.29 1.56 6.08
N CYS A 269 15.50 1.15 5.72
CA CYS A 269 15.97 1.21 4.34
C CYS A 269 15.31 0.14 3.48
N LEU A 270 14.75 0.57 2.35
CA LEU A 270 14.23 -0.33 1.32
C LEU A 270 15.31 -0.68 0.27
N PHE A 271 16.21 0.27 -0.02
CA PHE A 271 17.26 0.14 -1.03
C PHE A 271 18.57 0.79 -0.58
N GLY A 272 19.69 0.15 -0.89
CA GLY A 272 21.03 0.67 -0.63
C GLY A 272 21.38 0.76 0.86
N ASN A 273 22.65 1.01 1.19
CA ASN A 273 23.11 1.12 2.57
C ASN A 273 23.01 2.58 3.02
N PRO A 274 22.05 2.98 3.87
CA PRO A 274 21.90 4.36 4.31
C PRO A 274 23.05 4.79 5.24
N VAL A 275 23.77 3.81 5.81
CA VAL A 275 24.89 4.03 6.73
C VAL A 275 26.01 3.06 6.36
N ALA A 276 27.25 3.58 6.29
CA ALA A 276 28.43 2.75 6.06
C ALA A 276 28.51 1.60 7.09
N GLY A 277 28.70 0.37 6.62
CA GLY A 277 28.75 -0.82 7.47
C GLY A 277 27.40 -1.47 7.79
N ARG A 278 26.26 -0.85 7.47
CA ARG A 278 24.93 -1.46 7.66
C ARG A 278 24.34 -1.88 6.31
N ARG A 279 24.26 -3.19 6.08
CA ARG A 279 23.65 -3.73 4.86
C ARG A 279 22.13 -3.74 4.98
N CYS A 280 21.46 -3.13 4.00
CA CYS A 280 20.03 -3.30 3.86
C CYS A 280 19.76 -4.63 3.18
N ALA A 281 18.98 -5.47 3.83
CA ALA A 281 18.53 -6.71 3.24
C ALA A 281 17.75 -6.39 1.96
N PRO A 282 17.96 -7.14 0.87
CA PRO A 282 17.17 -6.99 -0.34
C PRO A 282 15.67 -7.06 -0.04
N GLU A 283 14.85 -6.37 -0.83
CA GLU A 283 13.40 -6.49 -0.74
C GLU A 283 12.98 -7.95 -1.02
N GLY A 284 12.13 -8.51 -0.16
CA GLY A 284 11.69 -9.91 -0.25
C GLY A 284 12.59 -10.93 0.45
N ASP A 285 13.76 -10.53 0.96
CA ASP A 285 14.54 -11.37 1.88
C ASP A 285 13.72 -11.64 3.15
N ALA A 286 13.69 -12.89 3.62
CA ALA A 286 13.00 -13.27 4.84
C ALA A 286 13.52 -12.51 6.08
N ASN A 287 14.77 -12.06 6.03
CA ASN A 287 15.42 -11.26 7.07
C ASN A 287 15.20 -9.76 6.90
N ASN A 288 14.54 -9.32 5.82
CA ASN A 288 14.18 -7.91 5.67
C ASN A 288 13.08 -7.56 6.68
N PRO A 289 13.33 -6.63 7.61
CA PRO A 289 12.35 -6.30 8.64
C PRO A 289 11.13 -5.57 8.06
N VAL A 290 11.26 -5.01 6.85
CA VAL A 290 10.18 -4.52 5.97
C VAL A 290 9.56 -5.71 5.26
N ASN A 291 8.86 -6.56 6.01
CA ASN A 291 8.24 -7.74 5.45
C ASN A 291 6.86 -7.40 4.89
N THR A 292 6.74 -7.36 3.56
CA THR A 292 5.48 -7.14 2.83
C THR A 292 4.44 -8.26 3.03
N ARG A 293 4.77 -9.37 3.70
CA ARG A 293 3.78 -10.38 4.11
C ARG A 293 2.88 -9.91 5.25
N ARG A 294 3.17 -8.77 5.88
CA ARG A 294 2.34 -8.17 6.94
C ARG A 294 1.51 -6.98 6.48
N LEU A 295 1.34 -6.78 5.17
CA LEU A 295 0.49 -5.73 4.63
C LEU A 295 -0.97 -5.97 5.05
N ARG A 296 -1.54 -5.08 5.87
CA ARG A 296 -2.87 -5.28 6.48
C ARG A 296 -3.84 -4.15 6.19
N TYR A 297 -3.34 -2.91 6.14
CA TYR A 297 -4.21 -1.74 6.00
C TYR A 297 -4.10 -1.13 4.61
N ASN A 298 -5.26 -0.72 4.09
CA ASN A 298 -5.35 0.03 2.84
C ASN A 298 -4.91 1.48 3.07
N ILE A 299 -4.13 1.98 2.12
CA ILE A 299 -3.58 3.33 2.12
C ILE A 299 -4.12 4.06 0.90
N TYR A 300 -4.73 5.21 1.11
CA TYR A 300 -5.45 6.02 0.13
C TYR A 300 -4.69 7.31 -0.16
N LEU A 301 -4.91 7.89 -1.35
CA LEU A 301 -4.38 9.20 -1.75
C LEU A 301 -5.32 10.36 -1.41
N ALA A 302 -6.55 10.05 -1.02
CA ALA A 302 -7.55 10.98 -0.52
C ALA A 302 -8.26 10.39 0.69
N TYR A 303 -9.02 11.21 1.41
CA TYR A 303 -9.78 10.73 2.56
C TYR A 303 -10.73 9.59 2.11
N PRO A 304 -10.70 8.41 2.76
CA PRO A 304 -11.44 7.23 2.29
C PRO A 304 -12.94 7.47 2.11
N ASN A 305 -13.47 7.05 0.97
CA ASN A 305 -14.87 7.20 0.60
C ASN A 305 -15.42 5.96 -0.15
N PRO A 306 -16.46 5.28 0.36
CA PRO A 306 -17.15 5.55 1.62
C PRO A 306 -16.23 5.41 2.82
N ALA A 307 -16.60 6.07 3.93
CA ALA A 307 -15.90 5.88 5.19
C ALA A 307 -15.93 4.38 5.55
N PRO A 308 -14.85 3.84 6.13
CA PRO A 308 -14.78 2.43 6.45
C PRO A 308 -15.85 2.04 7.48
N ALA A 309 -16.41 0.84 7.32
CA ALA A 309 -17.31 0.30 8.33
C ALA A 309 -16.60 0.15 9.69
N ALA A 310 -17.33 0.41 10.76
CA ALA A 310 -16.85 0.13 12.11
C ALA A 310 -16.62 -1.39 12.27
N ALA A 311 -15.46 -1.79 12.80
CA ALA A 311 -15.26 -3.18 13.16
C ALA A 311 -15.67 -3.44 14.62
N PRO A 312 -15.87 -4.72 14.99
CA PRO A 312 -16.19 -5.07 16.36
C PRO A 312 -15.06 -4.67 17.30
N ALA A 313 -15.42 -4.07 18.45
CA ALA A 313 -14.45 -3.72 19.47
C ALA A 313 -13.70 -4.97 19.96
N PRO A 314 -12.36 -4.96 19.96
CA PRO A 314 -11.58 -6.07 20.48
C PRO A 314 -11.83 -6.19 21.98
N ARG A 315 -12.15 -7.40 22.40
CA ARG A 315 -12.28 -7.83 23.78
C ARG A 315 -11.48 -9.10 23.94
N ILE A 316 -10.80 -9.20 25.06
CA ILE A 316 -10.12 -10.42 25.47
C ILE A 316 -10.84 -11.05 26.66
N SER A 317 -10.84 -12.37 26.70
CA SER A 317 -11.39 -13.19 27.79
C SER A 317 -10.46 -14.37 28.10
N GLN A 318 -10.76 -15.11 29.17
CA GLN A 318 -10.04 -16.33 29.54
C GLN A 318 -8.51 -16.13 29.64
N ILE A 319 -8.08 -14.97 30.17
CA ILE A 319 -6.65 -14.65 30.29
C ILE A 319 -6.01 -15.57 31.33
N GLN A 320 -4.97 -16.28 30.92
CA GLN A 320 -4.21 -17.20 31.76
C GLN A 320 -2.72 -17.09 31.43
N PHE A 321 -1.87 -17.31 32.43
CA PHE A 321 -0.45 -17.59 32.24
C PHE A 321 -0.19 -19.00 32.74
N ASN A 322 0.38 -19.84 31.88
CA ASN A 322 0.70 -21.23 32.17
C ASN A 322 2.21 -21.39 32.11
N ASP A 323 2.84 -21.63 33.27
CA ASP A 323 4.25 -21.99 33.38
C ASP A 323 4.43 -23.51 33.58
N GLU A 324 5.67 -23.98 33.60
CA GLU A 324 6.00 -25.40 33.84
C GLU A 324 5.69 -25.85 35.29
N ALA A 325 5.57 -24.91 36.22
CA ALA A 325 5.21 -25.18 37.62
C ALA A 325 3.69 -25.30 37.85
N GLY A 326 2.87 -25.01 36.83
CA GLY A 326 1.42 -24.97 36.92
C GLY A 326 0.88 -23.79 37.74
N THR A 327 1.72 -22.80 38.03
CA THR A 327 1.35 -21.57 38.73
C THR A 327 0.80 -20.54 37.74
N ARG A 328 -0.13 -19.71 38.23
CA ARG A 328 -0.78 -18.65 37.43
C ARG A 328 -0.10 -17.29 37.61
N SER A 329 1.18 -17.27 38.00
CA SER A 329 1.89 -16.06 38.39
C SER A 329 3.26 -16.00 37.75
N ILE A 330 3.59 -14.84 37.18
CA ILE A 330 4.95 -14.48 36.76
C ILE A 330 5.68 -13.99 38.01
N SER A 331 5.93 -14.88 38.96
CA SER A 331 6.69 -14.55 40.16
C SER A 331 7.98 -15.35 40.16
N PRO A 332 9.16 -14.71 40.29
CA PRO A 332 10.39 -15.45 40.49
C PRO A 332 10.21 -16.40 41.66
N ASN A 333 10.47 -17.68 41.47
CA ASN A 333 10.35 -18.72 42.50
C ASN A 333 11.46 -18.62 43.56
N GLY A 334 11.85 -17.40 43.94
CA GLY A 334 12.93 -17.08 44.86
C GLY A 334 14.32 -17.01 44.24
N ASP A 335 14.48 -17.31 42.94
CA ASP A 335 15.76 -17.33 42.21
C ASP A 335 16.06 -16.04 41.43
N ALA A 336 15.15 -15.06 41.50
CA ALA A 336 15.17 -13.80 40.78
C ALA A 336 15.05 -13.89 39.24
N ILE A 337 14.83 -15.08 38.67
CA ILE A 337 14.57 -15.31 37.25
C ILE A 337 13.04 -15.28 37.03
N GLN A 338 12.55 -14.65 35.97
CA GLN A 338 11.13 -14.73 35.66
C GLN A 338 10.82 -16.09 35.03
N ASP A 339 9.74 -16.74 35.48
CA ASP A 339 9.32 -18.02 34.92
C ASP A 339 8.98 -17.88 33.43
N SER A 340 9.52 -18.79 32.62
CA SER A 340 9.08 -18.94 31.23
C SER A 340 7.71 -19.61 31.18
N GLY A 341 6.88 -19.24 30.21
CA GLY A 341 5.53 -19.80 30.10
C GLY A 341 4.78 -19.32 28.87
N VAL A 342 3.47 -19.55 28.88
CA VAL A 342 2.58 -19.18 27.78
C VAL A 342 1.41 -18.36 28.34
N PHE A 343 1.24 -17.16 27.81
CA PHE A 343 0.01 -16.41 27.97
C PHE A 343 -1.04 -16.98 27.02
N SER A 344 -2.20 -17.35 27.53
CA SER A 344 -3.36 -17.76 26.73
C SER A 344 -4.50 -16.77 26.95
N PHE A 345 -5.20 -16.42 25.88
CA PHE A 345 -6.39 -15.57 25.94
C PHE A 345 -7.28 -15.82 24.73
N GLU A 346 -8.58 -15.58 24.88
CA GLU A 346 -9.52 -15.59 23.77
C GLU A 346 -9.74 -14.17 23.26
N SER A 347 -9.84 -13.99 21.95
CA SER A 347 -10.24 -12.74 21.30
C SER A 347 -11.57 -12.91 20.58
N ASN A 348 -12.44 -11.92 20.68
CA ASN A 348 -13.72 -11.92 19.97
C ASN A 348 -13.60 -11.51 18.48
N THR A 349 -12.43 -11.04 18.03
CA THR A 349 -12.20 -10.57 16.67
C THR A 349 -10.72 -10.69 16.29
N ASN A 350 -10.41 -10.61 15.00
CA ASN A 350 -9.02 -10.50 14.55
C ASN A 350 -8.47 -9.12 14.93
N ALA A 351 -7.40 -9.07 15.72
CA ALA A 351 -6.83 -7.85 16.28
C ALA A 351 -5.31 -7.95 16.42
N THR A 352 -4.73 -7.13 17.28
CA THR A 352 -3.38 -7.33 17.83
C THR A 352 -3.42 -7.30 19.33
N TYR A 353 -2.48 -8.01 19.93
CA TYR A 353 -2.27 -8.01 21.37
C TYR A 353 -0.92 -7.37 21.70
N GLU A 354 -0.86 -6.74 22.87
CA GLU A 354 0.36 -6.33 23.54
C GLU A 354 0.25 -6.79 25.00
N ILE A 355 1.23 -7.56 25.45
CA ILE A 355 1.37 -8.02 26.84
C ILE A 355 2.62 -7.35 27.39
N ILE A 356 2.43 -6.45 28.35
CA ILE A 356 3.53 -5.73 29.02
C ILE A 356 3.82 -6.45 30.32
N ILE A 357 5.08 -6.81 30.52
CA ILE A 357 5.56 -7.53 31.70
C ILE A 357 6.44 -6.55 32.47
N ASP A 358 6.01 -6.19 33.68
CA ASP A 358 6.79 -5.35 34.60
C ASP A 358 8.08 -6.10 35.01
N THR A 359 9.16 -5.78 34.31
CA THR A 359 10.46 -6.45 34.49
C THR A 359 11.36 -5.74 35.48
N ASP A 360 11.15 -4.43 35.69
CA ASP A 360 11.90 -3.64 36.68
C ASP A 360 11.24 -3.63 38.08
N ARG A 361 10.07 -4.24 38.20
CA ARG A 361 9.29 -4.48 39.44
C ARG A 361 8.90 -3.19 40.15
N ASN A 362 8.75 -2.10 39.41
CA ASN A 362 8.38 -0.81 39.99
C ASN A 362 6.85 -0.66 40.18
N GLY A 363 6.06 -1.66 39.76
CA GLY A 363 4.60 -1.69 39.85
C GLY A 363 3.90 -0.86 38.77
N ARG A 364 4.63 -0.39 37.75
CA ARG A 364 4.13 0.42 36.64
C ARG A 364 4.55 -0.20 35.32
N PHE A 365 3.57 -0.76 34.62
CA PHE A 365 3.74 -1.27 33.26
C PHE A 365 4.02 -0.12 32.28
N ASP A 366 5.24 -0.06 31.75
CA ASP A 366 5.69 0.91 30.73
C ASP A 366 6.40 0.20 29.60
N ALA A 367 5.75 0.05 28.44
CA ALA A 367 6.31 -0.58 27.25
C ALA A 367 7.60 0.07 26.68
N LEU A 368 8.07 1.20 27.21
CA LEU A 368 9.38 1.78 26.91
C LEU A 368 10.53 1.27 27.79
N ARG A 369 10.22 0.73 28.97
CA ARG A 369 11.19 0.23 29.95
C ARG A 369 11.05 -1.28 30.17
N ASP A 370 9.81 -1.74 30.12
CA ASP A 370 9.42 -3.13 30.29
C ASP A 370 9.48 -3.94 29.00
N LYS A 371 9.41 -5.27 29.18
CA LYS A 371 9.28 -6.20 28.07
C LYS A 371 7.84 -6.24 27.58
N ALA A 372 7.68 -6.13 26.27
CA ALA A 372 6.39 -6.19 25.61
C ALA A 372 6.37 -7.33 24.59
N LEU A 373 5.47 -8.29 24.78
CA LEU A 373 5.15 -9.31 23.77
C LEU A 373 4.04 -8.75 22.89
N ARG A 374 4.31 -8.66 21.59
CA ARG A 374 3.35 -8.15 20.60
C ARG A 374 3.10 -9.20 19.54
N GLY A 375 1.86 -9.35 19.12
CA GLY A 375 1.49 -10.27 18.06
C GLY A 375 0.13 -9.97 17.46
N ASP A 376 -0.23 -10.75 16.45
CA ASP A 376 -1.58 -10.74 15.88
C ASP A 376 -2.48 -11.67 16.68
N ALA A 377 -3.68 -11.20 17.02
CA ALA A 377 -4.71 -12.02 17.62
C ALA A 377 -5.68 -12.47 16.54
N VAL A 378 -6.00 -13.76 16.50
CA VAL A 378 -7.10 -14.32 15.72
C VAL A 378 -8.35 -14.42 16.59
N GLN A 379 -9.53 -14.34 15.97
CA GLN A 379 -10.77 -14.64 16.66
C GLN A 379 -10.72 -16.07 17.22
N GLY A 380 -11.01 -16.22 18.52
CA GLY A 380 -10.83 -17.47 19.26
C GLY A 380 -9.60 -17.43 20.16
N ILE A 381 -9.03 -18.61 20.42
CA ILE A 381 -7.91 -18.80 21.36
C ILE A 381 -6.59 -18.32 20.72
N ASN A 382 -5.78 -17.62 21.51
CA ASN A 382 -4.46 -17.12 21.15
C ASN A 382 -3.46 -17.49 22.24
N GLU A 383 -2.21 -17.65 21.83
CA GLU A 383 -1.09 -17.96 22.72
C GLU A 383 0.12 -17.06 22.43
N ALA A 384 0.76 -16.57 23.48
CA ALA A 384 1.99 -15.80 23.39
C ALA A 384 3.04 -16.39 24.34
N ARG A 385 4.14 -16.90 23.78
CA ARG A 385 5.22 -17.50 24.57
C ARG A 385 6.12 -16.42 25.19
N TRP A 386 6.42 -16.61 26.46
CA TRP A 386 7.39 -15.84 27.24
C TRP A 386 8.57 -16.75 27.58
N ASP A 387 9.79 -16.31 27.25
CA ASP A 387 11.01 -17.09 27.47
C ASP A 387 11.69 -16.79 28.81
N GLY A 388 11.13 -15.89 29.61
CA GLY A 388 11.68 -15.47 30.90
C GLY A 388 12.58 -14.23 30.84
N THR A 389 12.86 -13.65 29.65
CA THR A 389 13.88 -12.58 29.52
C THR A 389 13.55 -11.34 28.69
#